data_AF-A0A0C3AYY8-F1
#
_entry.id   AF-A0A0C3AYY8-F1
#
_cell.length_a   1.000
_cell.length_b   1.000
_cell.length_c   1.000
_cell.angle_alpha   90.00
_cell.angle_beta   90.00
_cell.angle_gamma   90.00
#
_symmetry.space_group_name_H-M   'P 1'
#
loop_
_entity.id
_entity.type
_entity.pdbx_description
1 polymer ?
#
loop_
_entity_poly.entity_id
_entity_poly.type
_entity_poly.pdbx_seq_one_letter_code
_entity_poly.pdbx_strand_id
1 'polypeptide(L)' 'MTLNHCPLEICFQIFALACTDGGYTGRSLSAVSRYIHDTSSSYKFQSVTLHNTHQTVSFASILDGIPLHLRGVAFLFVSN' A
#
# COMPACT_ATOMS: atom_id res chain seq x y z
N MET A 1 8.79 -23.47 1.78
CA MET A 1 9.51 -22.24 1.36
C MET A 1 8.68 -21.05 1.81
N THR A 2 9.24 -20.14 2.62
CA THR A 2 8.52 -18.95 3.10
C THR A 2 8.91 -17.73 2.27
N LEU A 3 8.02 -16.74 2.17
CA LEU A 3 8.23 -15.51 1.39
C LEU A 3 9.49 -14.73 1.81
N ASN A 4 9.96 -14.90 3.06
CA ASN A 4 11.21 -14.31 3.58
C ASN A 4 12.50 -14.80 2.88
N HIS A 5 12.43 -15.89 2.11
CA HIS A 5 13.56 -16.39 1.32
C HIS A 5 13.42 -16.10 -0.18
N CYS A 6 12.32 -15.44 -0.58
CA CYS A 6 12.12 -15.03 -1.95
C CYS A 6 12.99 -13.79 -2.25
N PRO A 7 13.71 -13.76 -3.38
CA PRO A 7 14.46 -12.57 -3.80
C PRO A 7 13.57 -11.32 -3.81
N LEU A 8 14.14 -10.17 -3.43
CA LEU A 8 13.40 -8.92 -3.30
C LEU A 8 12.78 -8.50 -4.63
N GLU A 9 13.48 -8.75 -5.74
CA GLU A 9 13.03 -8.42 -7.10
C GLU A 9 11.72 -9.14 -7.44
N ILE A 10 11.58 -10.39 -7.02
CA ILE A 10 10.36 -11.18 -7.24
C ILE A 10 9.25 -10.68 -6.32
N CYS A 11 9.54 -10.37 -5.06
CA CYS A 11 8.57 -9.78 -4.15
C CYS A 11 8.03 -8.46 -4.71
N PHE A 12 8.92 -7.60 -5.20
CA PHE A 12 8.57 -6.32 -5.82
C PHE A 12 7.70 -6.48 -7.06
N GLN A 13 7.99 -7.46 -7.93
CA GLN A 13 7.11 -7.77 -9.07
C GLN A 13 5.72 -8.23 -8.61
N ILE A 14 5.64 -9.11 -7.62
CA ILE A 14 4.37 -9.58 -7.07
C ILE A 14 3.59 -8.40 -6.48
N PHE A 15 4.22 -7.57 -5.66
CA PHE A 15 3.56 -6.43 -5.01
C PHE A 15 3.10 -5.38 -6.02
N ALA A 16 3.91 -5.09 -7.03
CA ALA A 16 3.56 -4.17 -8.11
C ALA A 16 2.30 -4.61 -8.88
N LEU A 17 2.13 -5.92 -9.08
CA LEU A 17 0.94 -6.46 -9.75
C LEU A 17 -0.27 -6.53 -8.81
N ALA A 18 -0.05 -6.99 -7.59
CA ALA A 18 -1.14 -7.28 -6.65
C ALA A 18 -1.69 -6.04 -5.93
N CYS A 19 -0.87 -5.01 -5.67
CA CYS A 19 -1.29 -3.77 -4.97
C CYS A 19 -2.02 -2.78 -5.90
N THR A 20 -2.85 -3.28 -6.79
CA THR A 20 -3.67 -2.50 -7.74
C THR A 20 -5.15 -2.49 -7.36
N ASP A 21 -5.52 -3.12 -6.24
CA ASP A 21 -6.87 -3.45 -5.82
C ASP A 21 -7.53 -2.44 -4.85
N GLY A 22 -7.19 -1.15 -4.97
CA GLY A 22 -7.74 -0.09 -4.12
C GLY A 22 -7.15 -0.05 -2.71
N GLY A 23 -6.08 -0.79 -2.47
CA GLY A 23 -5.25 -0.72 -1.25
C GLY A 23 -5.50 -1.85 -0.26
N TYR A 24 -6.39 -2.80 -0.60
CA TYR A 24 -6.68 -3.96 0.24
C TYR A 24 -5.45 -4.87 0.36
N THR A 25 -4.80 -5.20 -0.76
CA THR A 25 -3.61 -6.05 -0.75
C THR A 25 -2.44 -5.36 -0.05
N GLY A 26 -2.16 -4.09 -0.36
CA GLY A 26 -1.06 -3.35 0.28
C GLY A 26 -1.21 -3.26 1.80
N ARG A 27 -2.44 -3.05 2.29
CA ARG A 27 -2.76 -3.09 3.73
C ARG A 27 -2.57 -4.48 4.33
N SER A 28 -2.99 -5.52 3.62
CA SER A 28 -2.87 -6.91 4.07
C SER A 28 -1.41 -7.32 4.21
N LEU A 29 -0.57 -6.99 3.22
CA LEU A 29 0.88 -7.25 3.25
C LEU A 29 1.56 -6.57 4.44
N SER A 30 1.17 -5.33 4.74
CA SER A 30 1.69 -4.56 5.89
C SER A 30 1.46 -5.25 7.25
N ALA A 31 0.53 -6.21 7.33
CA ALA A 31 0.17 -6.93 8.54
C ALA A 31 0.72 -8.38 8.61
N VAL A 32 1.38 -8.88 7.56
CA VAL A 32 1.83 -10.29 7.48
C VAL A 32 3.00 -10.56 8.44
N SER A 33 4.07 -9.78 8.33
CA SER A 33 5.28 -9.90 9.15
C SER A 33 6.10 -8.62 9.05
N ARG A 34 7.10 -8.42 9.93
CA ARG A 34 8.01 -7.26 9.82
C ARG A 34 8.72 -7.23 8.47
N TYR A 35 9.22 -8.37 8.00
CA TYR A 35 9.90 -8.45 6.70
C TYR A 35 8.99 -8.03 5.54
N ILE A 36 7.75 -8.52 5.52
CA ILE A 36 6.80 -8.17 4.45
C ILE A 36 6.30 -6.74 4.59
N HIS A 37 6.11 -6.26 5.81
CA HIS A 37 5.81 -4.86 6.09
C HIS A 37 6.85 -3.93 5.45
N ASP A 38 8.13 -4.15 5.74
CA ASP A 38 9.22 -3.32 5.24
C ASP A 38 9.35 -3.44 3.71
N THR A 39 9.31 -4.67 3.19
CA THR A 39 9.49 -4.95 1.75
C THR A 39 8.32 -4.45 0.89
N SER A 40 7.08 -4.44 1.42
CA SER A 40 5.89 -3.97 0.70
C SER A 40 5.62 -2.47 0.86
N SER A 41 6.40 -1.76 1.67
CA SER A 41 6.16 -0.37 2.04
C SER A 41 5.96 0.57 0.84
N SER A 42 6.78 0.44 -0.20
CA SER A 42 6.69 1.22 -1.45
C SER A 42 5.41 0.97 -2.26
N TYR A 43 4.70 -0.13 -2.01
CA TYR A 43 3.50 -0.54 -2.73
C TYR A 43 2.22 -0.34 -1.90
N LYS A 44 2.35 0.01 -0.62
CA LYS A 44 1.23 0.20 0.31
C LYS A 44 0.19 1.19 -0.19
N PHE A 45 0.63 2.27 -0.83
CA PHE A 45 -0.22 3.33 -1.38
C PHE A 45 -0.27 3.33 -2.90
N GLN A 46 0.13 2.23 -3.55
CA GLN A 46 0.13 2.16 -5.01
C GLN A 46 -1.29 2.39 -5.59
N SER A 47 -2.30 1.76 -4.99
CA SER A 47 -3.71 1.95 -5.37
C SER A 47 -4.52 2.23 -4.13
N VAL A 48 -5.34 3.28 -4.15
CA VAL A 48 -6.21 3.68 -3.04
C VAL A 48 -7.58 4.03 -3.58
N THR A 49 -8.61 3.36 -3.05
CA THR A 49 -10.01 3.61 -3.40
C THR A 49 -10.75 4.17 -2.18
N LEU A 50 -11.37 5.33 -2.35
CA LEU A 50 -12.13 6.03 -1.32
C LEU A 50 -13.57 6.17 -1.80
N HIS A 51 -14.52 5.65 -1.03
CA HIS A 51 -15.92 5.55 -1.40
C HIS A 51 -16.83 6.58 -0.73
N ASN A 52 -16.33 7.34 0.23
CA ASN A 52 -17.10 8.36 0.92
C ASN A 52 -16.19 9.41 1.55
N THR A 53 -16.79 10.54 1.91
CA THR A 53 -16.12 11.67 2.57
C THR A 53 -15.37 11.27 3.84
N HIS A 54 -15.91 10.35 4.64
CA HIS A 54 -15.24 9.89 5.85
C HIS A 54 -13.92 9.17 5.55
N GLN A 55 -13.90 8.30 4.53
CA GLN A 55 -12.67 7.64 4.07
C GLN A 55 -11.66 8.66 3.54
N THR A 56 -12.10 9.68 2.81
CA THR A 56 -11.23 10.76 2.31
C THR A 56 -10.57 11.54 3.44
N VAL A 57 -11.34 11.97 4.44
CA VAL A 57 -10.80 12.70 5.60
C VAL A 57 -9.85 11.83 6.42
N SER A 58 -10.21 10.56 6.64
CA SER A 58 -9.37 9.59 7.35
C SER A 58 -8.04 9.36 6.61
N PHE A 59 -8.10 9.18 5.30
CA PHE A 59 -6.91 8.98 4.47
C PHE A 59 -6.01 10.22 4.45
N ALA A 60 -6.57 11.42 4.34
CA ALA A 60 -5.81 12.67 4.43
C ALA A 60 -5.07 12.78 5.77
N SER A 61 -5.74 12.46 6.88
CA SER A 61 -5.13 12.46 8.22
C SER A 61 -3.96 11.47 8.34
N ILE A 62 -4.05 10.31 7.66
CA ILE A 62 -2.95 9.34 7.59
C ILE A 62 -1.76 9.93 6.80
N LEU A 63 -2.03 10.55 5.65
CA LEU A 63 -0.99 11.15 4.82
C LEU A 63 -0.27 12.29 5.54
N ASP A 64 -0.97 13.07 6.38
CA ASP A 64 -0.37 14.17 7.14
C ASP A 64 0.71 13.70 8.12
N GLY A 65 0.59 12.49 8.66
CA GLY A 65 1.61 11.87 9.51
C GLY A 65 2.82 11.30 8.76
N ILE A 66 2.81 11.28 7.42
CA ILE A 66 3.86 10.67 6.59
C ILE A 66 4.76 11.77 6.01
N PRO A 67 6.09 11.62 5.94
CA PRO A 67 6.97 12.56 5.24
C PRO A 67 6.59 12.72 3.76
N LEU A 68 6.67 13.93 3.20
CA LEU A 68 6.20 14.25 1.83
C LEU A 68 6.73 13.28 0.75
N HIS A 69 8.00 12.88 0.85
CA HIS A 69 8.63 11.96 -0.12
C HIS A 69 8.10 10.52 -0.06
N LEU A 70 7.31 10.17 0.97
CA LEU A 70 6.68 8.85 1.15
C LEU A 70 5.16 8.88 0.94
N ARG A 71 4.57 10.03 0.61
CA ARG A 71 3.11 10.19 0.39
C ARG A 71 2.65 9.81 -1.03
N GLY A 72 3.51 9.21 -1.84
CA GLY A 72 3.20 8.91 -3.24
C GLY A 72 2.03 7.92 -3.37
N VAL A 73 0.97 8.35 -4.06
CA VAL A 73 -0.15 7.50 -4.46
C VAL A 73 -0.16 7.42 -5.98
N ALA A 74 -0.03 6.22 -6.56
CA ALA A 74 0.05 6.06 -8.01
C ALA A 74 -1.34 6.08 -8.67
N PHE A 75 -2.31 5.40 -8.06
CA PHE A 75 -3.69 5.34 -8.51
C PHE A 75 -4.63 5.71 -7.37
N LEU A 76 -5.33 6.83 -7.51
CA LEU A 76 -6.31 7.31 -6.53
C LEU A 76 -7.69 7.34 -7.18
N PHE A 77 -8.62 6.55 -6.63
CA PHE A 77 -10.03 6.59 -7.01
C PHE A 77 -10.85 7.18 -5.86
N VAL A 78 -11.69 8.16 -6.18
CA VAL A 78 -12.61 8.78 -5.22
C VAL A 78 -14.02 8.75 -5.81
N SER A 79 -14.93 8.09 -5.11
CA SER A 79 -16.37 8.15 -5.36
C SER A 79 -17.09 8.70 -4.14
N ASN A 80 -18.24 9.33 -4.36
CA ASN A 80 -19.06 9.97 -3.34
C ASN A 80 -20.48 9.42 -3.38
#